data_AF-A0A165U2B6-F1
#
_entry.id   AF-A0A165U2B6-F1
#
_cell.length_a   1.000
_cell.length_b   1.000
_cell.length_c   1.000
_cell.angle_alpha   90.00
_cell.angle_beta   90.00
_cell.angle_gamma   90.00
#
_symmetry.space_group_name_H-M   'P 1'
#
loop_
_entity.id
_entity.type
_entity.pdbx_description
1 polymer ?
#
loop_
_entity_poly.entity_id
_entity_poly.type
_entity_poly.pdbx_seq_one_letter_code
_entity_poly.pdbx_strand_id
1 'polypeptide(L)'
;TRTVGSRTVYHETQCALRSLANHVQTEEQLQLVLRGIERLTSLSKLIITTHRDRQINHSSDEVQIRDPPVINRKGRPQTARFTSRIEGPPRGGGPNTSKRSRPDDDQDELDGPELPAKKRRRCGLCKQHGHNRTTCRAFSNGQDV
;
A
#
# COMPACT_ATOMS: atom_id res chain seq x y z
N THR A 1 -2.35 33.51 2.03
CA THR A 1 -2.74 34.38 0.89
C THR A 1 -2.35 35.82 1.23
N ARG A 2 -1.92 36.62 0.24
CA ARG A 2 -1.64 38.05 0.46
C ARG A 2 -2.97 38.81 0.43
N THR A 3 -3.29 39.54 1.48
CA THR A 3 -4.48 40.41 1.53
C THR A 3 -4.23 41.65 0.68
N VAL A 4 -5.26 42.09 -0.04
CA VAL A 4 -5.22 43.33 -0.83
C VAL A 4 -5.77 44.47 0.03
N GLY A 5 -5.15 45.64 -0.01
CA GLY A 5 -5.58 46.80 0.78
C GLY A 5 -6.90 47.39 0.25
N SER A 6 -7.75 47.90 1.13
CA SER A 6 -9.04 48.50 0.74
C SER A 6 -8.88 49.67 -0.25
N ARG A 7 -7.85 50.50 -0.05
CA ARG A 7 -7.54 51.63 -0.93
C ARG A 7 -7.16 51.21 -2.35
N THR A 8 -6.41 50.12 -2.50
CA THR A 8 -6.03 49.61 -3.82
C THR A 8 -7.24 49.04 -4.53
N VAL A 9 -8.09 48.27 -3.82
CA VAL A 9 -9.36 47.77 -4.35
C VAL A 9 -10.23 48.93 -4.84
N TYR A 10 -10.46 49.94 -3.99
CA TYR A 10 -11.30 51.09 -4.36
C TYR A 10 -10.77 51.81 -5.61
N HIS A 11 -9.47 52.10 -5.65
CA HIS A 11 -8.85 52.80 -6.78
C HIS A 11 -8.98 51.99 -8.08
N GLU A 12 -8.68 50.69 -8.05
CA GLU A 12 -8.82 49.82 -9.20
C GLU A 12 -10.27 49.72 -9.67
N THR A 13 -11.22 49.54 -8.75
CA THR A 13 -12.65 49.49 -9.11
C THR A 13 -13.11 50.79 -9.74
N GLN A 14 -12.68 51.94 -9.20
CA GLN A 14 -13.08 53.24 -9.72
C GLN A 14 -12.47 53.53 -11.09
N CYS A 15 -11.21 53.15 -11.32
CA CYS A 15 -10.56 53.23 -12.62
C CYS A 15 -11.28 52.37 -13.68
N ALA A 16 -11.63 51.14 -13.34
CA ALA A 16 -12.35 50.24 -14.24
C ALA A 16 -13.75 50.79 -14.58
N LEU A 17 -14.49 51.24 -13.58
CA LEU A 17 -15.84 51.79 -13.77
C LEU A 17 -15.84 53.08 -14.59
N ARG A 18 -14.84 53.96 -14.41
CA ARG A 18 -14.71 55.19 -15.21
C ARG A 18 -14.59 54.89 -16.71
N SER A 19 -13.79 53.89 -17.08
CA SER A 19 -13.64 53.50 -18.48
C SER A 19 -14.98 53.06 -19.11
N LEU A 20 -15.81 52.36 -18.34
CA LEU A 20 -17.16 51.97 -18.78
C LEU A 20 -18.10 53.17 -18.85
N ALA A 21 -18.06 54.06 -17.85
CA ALA A 21 -18.95 55.22 -17.76
C ALA A 21 -18.81 56.18 -18.95
N ASN A 22 -17.61 56.32 -19.53
CA ASN A 22 -17.37 57.19 -20.69
C ASN A 22 -18.20 56.81 -21.93
N HIS A 23 -18.71 55.58 -22.01
CA HIS A 23 -19.48 55.07 -23.15
C HIS A 23 -20.99 55.06 -22.89
N VAL A 24 -21.43 55.41 -21.68
CA VAL A 24 -22.84 55.41 -21.28
C VAL A 24 -23.40 56.81 -21.48
N GLN A 25 -24.22 56.98 -22.51
CA GLN A 25 -24.87 58.23 -22.87
C GLN A 25 -26.38 58.20 -22.58
N THR A 26 -26.98 57.01 -22.53
CA THR A 26 -28.42 56.83 -22.32
C THR A 26 -28.73 55.97 -21.10
N GLU A 27 -29.95 56.11 -20.57
CA GLU A 27 -30.43 55.30 -19.45
C GLU A 27 -30.48 53.81 -19.80
N GLU A 28 -30.89 53.47 -21.03
CA GLU A 28 -30.92 52.08 -21.51
C GLU A 28 -29.52 51.45 -21.51
N GLN A 29 -28.50 52.20 -21.92
CA GLN A 29 -27.11 51.75 -21.88
C GLN A 29 -26.65 51.51 -20.44
N LEU A 30 -27.02 52.39 -19.51
CA LEU A 30 -26.72 52.22 -18.10
C LEU A 30 -27.36 50.93 -17.54
N GLN A 31 -28.65 50.71 -17.84
CA GLN A 31 -29.38 49.52 -17.40
C GLN A 31 -28.77 48.23 -17.97
N LEU A 32 -28.31 48.24 -19.22
CA LEU A 32 -27.61 47.12 -19.83
C LEU A 32 -26.29 46.80 -19.12
N VAL A 33 -25.51 47.84 -18.80
CA VAL A 33 -24.25 47.68 -18.06
C VAL A 33 -24.49 47.11 -16.66
N LEU A 34 -25.47 47.66 -15.93
CA LEU A 34 -25.83 47.18 -14.59
C LEU A 34 -26.26 45.72 -14.61
N ARG A 35 -27.14 45.34 -15.54
CA ARG A 35 -27.55 43.94 -15.74
C ARG A 35 -26.38 43.02 -16.07
N GLY A 36 -25.41 43.52 -16.84
CA GLY A 36 -24.16 42.81 -17.14
C GLY A 36 -23.31 42.56 -15.89
N ILE A 37 -23.12 43.58 -15.06
CA ILE A 37 -22.37 43.48 -13.79
C ILE A 37 -23.06 42.50 -12.84
N GLU A 38 -24.39 42.56 -12.72
CA GLU A 38 -25.16 41.62 -11.89
C GLU A 38 -25.02 40.17 -12.36
N ARG A 39 -25.06 39.93 -13.67
CA ARG A 39 -24.83 38.59 -14.23
C ARG A 39 -23.43 38.09 -13.93
N LEU A 40 -22.40 38.92 -14.16
CA LEU A 40 -21.01 38.55 -13.91
C LEU A 40 -20.77 38.26 -12.42
N THR A 41 -21.33 39.08 -11.52
CA THR A 41 -21.23 38.85 -10.07
C THR A 41 -22.00 37.62 -9.61
N SER A 42 -23.14 37.30 -10.23
CA SER A 42 -23.89 36.07 -9.95
C SER A 42 -23.10 34.83 -10.39
N LEU A 43 -22.49 34.88 -11.59
CA LEU A 43 -21.63 33.81 -12.09
C LEU A 43 -20.39 33.62 -11.22
N SER A 44 -19.71 34.70 -10.83
CA SER A 44 -18.53 34.60 -9.97
C SER A 44 -18.87 34.02 -8.60
N LYS A 45 -19.99 34.42 -8.00
CA LYS A 45 -20.50 33.81 -6.75
C LYS A 45 -20.73 32.31 -6.92
N LEU A 46 -21.39 31.89 -7.99
CA LEU A 46 -21.65 30.47 -8.28
C LEU A 46 -20.36 29.67 -8.46
N ILE A 47 -19.36 30.23 -9.15
CA ILE A 47 -18.04 29.59 -9.29
C ILE A 47 -17.36 29.44 -7.93
N ILE A 48 -17.42 30.46 -7.08
CA ILE A 48 -16.83 30.41 -5.73
C ILE A 48 -17.53 29.37 -4.86
N THR A 49 -18.87 29.31 -4.88
CA THR A 49 -19.63 28.32 -4.08
C THR A 49 -19.35 26.92 -4.58
N THR A 50 -19.41 26.67 -5.89
CA THR A 50 -19.12 25.34 -6.45
C THR A 50 -17.69 24.89 -6.16
N HIS A 51 -16.70 25.78 -6.22
CA HIS A 51 -15.33 25.43 -5.81
C HIS A 51 -15.23 25.13 -4.31
N ARG A 52 -15.93 25.89 -3.47
CA ARG A 52 -15.97 25.67 -2.03
C ARG A 52 -16.63 24.33 -1.69
N ASP A 53 -17.76 24.02 -2.32
CA ASP A 53 -18.48 22.75 -2.15
C ASP A 53 -17.63 21.58 -2.63
N ARG A 54 -16.91 21.75 -3.75
CA ARG A 54 -15.92 20.75 -4.19
C ARG A 54 -14.82 20.55 -3.16
N GLN A 55 -14.24 21.59 -2.58
CA GLN A 55 -13.18 21.43 -1.56
C GLN A 55 -13.70 20.77 -0.27
N ILE A 56 -14.90 21.14 0.18
CA ILE A 56 -15.52 20.53 1.36
C ILE A 56 -15.78 19.04 1.10
N ASN A 57 -16.36 18.71 -0.06
CA ASN A 57 -16.61 17.31 -0.42
C ASN A 57 -15.30 16.55 -0.70
N HIS A 58 -14.27 17.20 -1.25
CA HIS A 58 -12.96 16.56 -1.47
C HIS A 58 -12.24 16.22 -0.16
N SER A 59 -12.51 16.93 0.94
CA SER A 59 -11.99 16.56 2.26
C SER A 59 -12.65 15.30 2.85
N SER A 60 -13.84 14.93 2.36
CA SER A 60 -14.54 13.70 2.73
C SER A 60 -14.31 12.55 1.75
N ASP A 61 -14.07 12.87 0.47
CA ASP A 61 -13.83 11.94 -0.65
C ASP A 61 -12.37 11.98 -1.15
N GLU A 62 -11.41 12.34 -0.28
CA GLU A 62 -10.04 11.92 -0.52
C GLU A 62 -10.08 10.40 -0.60
N VAL A 63 -9.94 9.87 -1.83
CA VAL A 63 -9.50 8.49 -2.05
C VAL A 63 -8.36 8.31 -1.07
N GLN A 64 -8.60 7.55 0.00
CA GLN A 64 -7.53 7.10 0.88
C GLN A 64 -6.62 6.31 -0.04
N ILE A 65 -5.59 6.97 -0.57
CA ILE A 65 -4.47 6.35 -1.23
C ILE A 65 -3.80 5.59 -0.09
N ARG A 66 -4.31 4.39 0.17
CA ARG A 66 -3.74 3.50 1.16
C ARG A 66 -2.34 3.22 0.66
N ASP A 67 -1.35 3.53 1.49
CA ASP A 67 0.00 3.08 1.23
C ASP A 67 -0.04 1.59 0.93
N PRO A 68 0.52 1.14 -0.20
CA PRO A 68 0.55 -0.29 -0.49
C PRO A 68 1.23 -1.00 0.68
N PRO A 69 0.71 -2.18 1.08
CA PRO A 69 1.28 -2.90 2.22
C PRO A 69 2.78 -3.11 1.99
N VAL A 70 3.60 -2.70 2.96
CA VAL A 70 5.05 -2.93 2.91
C VAL A 70 5.29 -4.43 2.86
N ILE A 71 5.68 -4.94 1.68
CA ILE A 71 5.98 -6.37 1.49
C ILE A 71 7.33 -6.65 2.16
N ASN A 72 7.29 -6.96 3.45
CA ASN A 72 8.43 -7.49 4.19
C ASN A 72 8.74 -8.90 3.67
N ARG A 73 9.56 -9.00 2.62
CA ARG A 73 10.08 -10.28 2.14
C ARG A 73 10.95 -10.88 3.25
N LYS A 74 10.44 -11.91 3.95
CA LYS A 74 11.26 -12.70 4.88
C LYS A 74 12.38 -13.37 4.08
N GLY A 75 13.63 -12.97 4.33
CA GLY A 75 14.80 -13.55 3.69
C GLY A 75 15.84 -12.51 3.25
N ARG A 76 16.98 -13.01 2.75
CA ARG A 76 18.08 -12.18 2.25
C ARG A 76 17.62 -11.37 1.03
N PRO A 77 17.95 -10.07 0.92
CA PRO A 77 17.58 -9.26 -0.24
C PRO A 77 18.09 -9.90 -1.54
N GLN A 78 17.21 -9.97 -2.55
CA GLN A 78 17.50 -10.55 -3.87
C GLN A 78 18.60 -9.78 -4.64
N THR A 79 18.96 -8.58 -4.18
CA THR A 79 19.98 -7.73 -4.80
C THR A 79 21.41 -8.28 -4.69
N ALA A 80 21.65 -9.32 -3.88
CA ALA A 80 22.95 -9.98 -3.81
C ALA A 80 23.28 -10.91 -5.00
N ARG A 81 22.49 -10.89 -6.10
CA ARG A 81 22.71 -11.71 -7.30
C ARG A 81 22.89 -10.92 -8.59
N PHE A 82 23.42 -9.71 -8.52
CA PHE A 82 24.06 -9.06 -9.66
C PHE A 82 25.59 -9.30 -9.65
N THR A 83 26.03 -10.53 -9.35
CA THR A 83 27.39 -10.92 -9.77
C THR A 83 27.31 -11.34 -11.24
N SER A 84 28.15 -10.69 -12.02
CA SER A 84 28.31 -10.79 -13.46
C SER A 84 28.53 -12.22 -13.96
N ARG A 85 28.35 -12.43 -15.27
CA ARG A 85 28.45 -13.69 -16.03
C ARG A 85 29.82 -14.42 -15.99
N ILE A 86 30.73 -14.01 -15.10
CA ILE A 86 32.07 -14.58 -14.91
C ILE A 86 32.28 -14.77 -13.40
N GLU A 87 31.78 -15.86 -12.85
CA GLU A 87 32.28 -16.40 -11.58
C GLU A 87 32.02 -17.91 -11.62
N GLY A 88 33.11 -18.66 -11.46
CA GLY A 88 33.22 -20.06 -11.86
C GLY A 88 32.38 -21.07 -11.07
N PRO A 89 32.69 -22.38 -11.19
CA PRO A 89 31.92 -23.44 -10.55
C PRO A 89 31.89 -23.23 -9.02
N PRO A 90 30.76 -23.48 -8.36
CA PRO A 90 30.69 -23.39 -6.90
C PRO A 90 31.68 -24.39 -6.27
N ARG A 91 32.82 -23.87 -5.83
CA ARG A 91 33.82 -24.59 -5.01
C ARG A 91 33.40 -24.49 -3.54
N GLY A 92 32.61 -25.48 -3.10
CA GLY A 92 32.62 -26.11 -1.77
C GLY A 92 32.58 -25.30 -0.45
N GLY A 93 32.17 -26.00 0.62
CA GLY A 93 32.60 -25.71 2.00
C GLY A 93 31.50 -25.21 2.95
N GLY A 94 30.93 -26.11 3.76
CA GLY A 94 29.92 -25.79 4.79
C GLY A 94 30.47 -25.11 6.05
N PRO A 95 29.64 -25.01 7.11
CA PRO A 95 30.04 -25.66 8.37
C PRO A 95 28.94 -26.58 8.91
N ASN A 96 29.34 -27.83 9.19
CA ASN A 96 28.58 -28.78 9.98
C ASN A 96 28.58 -28.32 11.44
N THR A 97 27.45 -27.88 11.98
CA THR A 97 27.27 -27.75 13.43
C THR A 97 26.92 -29.10 14.04
N SER A 98 27.90 -30.01 13.99
CA SER A 98 27.93 -31.14 14.91
C SER A 98 28.25 -30.65 16.32
N LYS A 99 27.31 -30.91 17.24
CA LYS A 99 27.51 -31.15 18.68
C LYS A 99 28.12 -30.01 19.52
N ARG A 100 27.28 -29.38 20.34
CA ARG A 100 27.62 -29.16 21.75
C ARG A 100 26.56 -29.80 22.63
N SER A 101 26.94 -30.91 23.22
CA SER A 101 26.34 -31.53 24.38
C SER A 101 26.37 -30.55 25.57
N ARG A 102 25.33 -30.57 26.40
CA ARG A 102 25.54 -30.69 27.85
C ARG A 102 24.57 -31.72 28.45
N PRO A 103 25.04 -32.44 29.49
CA PRO A 103 24.34 -33.54 30.19
C PRO A 103 23.47 -32.93 31.32
N ASP A 104 22.63 -33.59 32.12
CA ASP A 104 22.60 -34.86 32.85
C ASP A 104 21.08 -35.22 33.00
N ASP A 105 20.59 -36.45 33.06
CA ASP A 105 20.64 -37.38 34.20
C ASP A 105 19.92 -38.70 33.83
N ASP A 106 20.28 -39.76 34.53
CA ASP A 106 19.59 -41.05 34.74
C ASP A 106 19.78 -42.23 33.75
N GLN A 107 20.75 -43.06 34.14
CA GLN A 107 20.62 -44.51 34.46
C GLN A 107 20.71 -45.59 33.35
N ASP A 108 21.54 -46.58 33.71
CA ASP A 108 21.54 -48.02 33.40
C ASP A 108 22.29 -48.57 32.15
N GLU A 109 23.53 -48.99 32.43
CA GLU A 109 24.09 -50.35 32.31
C GLU A 109 23.60 -51.38 31.24
N LEU A 110 24.63 -51.95 30.56
CA LEU A 110 24.80 -53.32 29.98
C LEU A 110 24.64 -53.58 28.45
N ASP A 111 25.80 -53.90 27.86
CA ASP A 111 26.14 -54.86 26.77
C ASP A 111 25.49 -54.82 25.36
N GLY A 112 26.35 -54.59 24.34
CA GLY A 112 26.27 -55.22 23.00
C GLY A 112 25.57 -54.42 21.87
N PRO A 113 26.23 -54.17 20.70
CA PRO A 113 25.74 -53.20 19.72
C PRO A 113 24.77 -53.82 18.70
N GLU A 114 23.52 -54.00 19.09
CA GLU A 114 22.42 -54.07 18.12
C GLU A 114 21.99 -52.65 17.74
N LEU A 115 22.30 -52.28 16.49
CA LEU A 115 21.95 -51.01 15.86
C LEU A 115 20.52 -50.60 16.22
N PRO A 116 20.26 -49.37 16.71
CA PRO A 116 18.92 -48.95 17.05
C PRO A 116 18.08 -48.99 15.79
N ALA A 117 17.07 -49.87 15.77
CA ALA A 117 16.09 -49.97 14.72
C ALA A 117 15.55 -48.57 14.46
N LYS A 118 16.05 -47.93 13.38
CA LYS A 118 15.62 -46.62 12.92
C LYS A 118 14.11 -46.66 12.91
N LYS A 119 13.46 -45.93 13.82
CA LYS A 119 11.99 -45.89 13.97
C LYS A 119 11.39 -45.72 12.57
N ARG A 120 10.91 -46.83 11.99
CA ARG A 120 10.41 -46.83 10.61
C ARG A 120 9.25 -45.85 10.57
N ARG A 121 9.26 -44.95 9.59
CA ARG A 121 8.22 -43.91 9.50
C ARG A 121 6.85 -44.59 9.36
N ARG A 122 5.96 -44.28 10.30
CA ARG A 122 4.56 -44.69 10.28
C ARG A 122 3.76 -43.74 9.40
N CYS A 123 2.73 -44.25 8.71
CA CYS A 123 1.83 -43.43 7.93
C CYS A 123 1.10 -42.40 8.83
N GLY A 124 1.06 -41.14 8.42
CA GLY A 124 0.42 -40.08 9.21
C GLY A 124 -1.10 -40.18 9.31
N LEU A 125 -1.76 -41.01 8.48
CA LEU A 125 -3.21 -41.20 8.49
C LEU A 125 -3.62 -42.42 9.32
N CYS A 126 -3.11 -43.62 8.99
CA CYS A 126 -3.49 -44.86 9.68
C CYS A 126 -2.47 -45.39 10.70
N LYS A 127 -1.31 -44.72 10.86
CA LYS A 127 -0.22 -45.09 11.78
C LYS A 127 0.43 -46.47 11.55
N GLN A 128 0.12 -47.18 10.45
CA GLN A 128 0.79 -48.42 10.07
C GLN A 128 2.11 -48.16 9.31
N HIS A 129 3.02 -49.14 9.30
CA HIS A 129 4.31 -49.08 8.61
C HIS A 129 4.22 -49.64 7.18
N GLY A 130 5.23 -49.36 6.34
CA GLY A 130 5.34 -49.92 4.99
C GLY A 130 4.68 -49.12 3.86
N HIS A 131 4.02 -48.00 4.18
CA HIS A 131 3.47 -47.08 3.19
C HIS A 131 3.50 -45.63 3.70
N ASN A 132 3.35 -44.65 2.80
CA ASN A 132 3.33 -43.24 3.14
C ASN A 132 1.91 -42.67 3.03
N ARG A 133 1.72 -41.40 3.43
CA ARG A 133 0.40 -40.76 3.46
C ARG A 133 -0.32 -40.80 2.10
N THR A 134 0.43 -40.69 1.01
CA THR A 134 -0.08 -40.68 -0.38
C THR A 134 -0.47 -42.05 -0.91
N THR A 135 0.10 -43.14 -0.38
CA THR A 135 -0.23 -44.53 -0.78
C THR A 135 -1.08 -45.26 0.25
N CYS A 136 -1.65 -44.52 1.21
CA CYS A 136 -2.48 -45.08 2.26
C CYS A 136 -3.87 -45.44 1.71
N ARG A 137 -4.30 -46.70 1.86
CA ARG A 137 -5.66 -47.13 1.48
C ARG A 137 -6.78 -46.38 2.21
N ALA A 138 -6.51 -45.83 3.40
CA ALA A 138 -7.45 -44.97 4.10
C ALA A 138 -7.67 -43.61 3.40
N PHE A 139 -6.69 -43.15 2.62
CA PHE A 139 -6.80 -41.91 1.82
C PHE A 139 -7.62 -42.13 0.55
N SER A 140 -7.56 -43.32 -0.05
CA SER A 140 -8.32 -43.66 -1.27
C SER A 140 -9.81 -43.93 -1.03
N ASN A 141 -10.22 -44.16 0.22
CA ASN A 141 -11.60 -44.46 0.58
C ASN A 141 -12.37 -43.23 1.09
N GLY A 142 -12.01 -42.02 0.62
CA GLY A 142 -12.58 -40.75 1.07
C GLY A 142 -14.06 -40.82 1.46
N GLN A 143 -14.31 -40.77 2.75
CA GLN A 143 -15.56 -40.29 3.32
C GLN A 143 -15.18 -39.26 4.35
N ASP A 144 -15.40 -38.00 3.97
CA ASP A 144 -15.52 -36.89 4.88
C ASP A 144 -16.62 -37.20 5.89
N VAL A 145 -16.26 -37.23 7.18
CA VAL A 145 -17.14 -36.96 8.32
C VAL A 145 -16.38 -36.06 9.28
#